data_AF-A0A7C8DPZ7-F1
#
_entry.id   AF-A0A7C8DPZ7-F1
#
_cell.length_a   1.000
_cell.length_b   1.000
_cell.length_c   1.000
_cell.angle_alpha   90.00
_cell.angle_beta   90.00
_cell.angle_gamma   90.00
#
_symmetry.space_group_name_H-M   'P 1'
#
loop_
_entity.id
_entity.type
_entity.pdbx_description
1 polymer ?
#
loop_
_entity_poly.entity_id
_entity_poly.type
_entity_poly.pdbx_seq_one_letter_code
_entity_poly.pdbx_strand_id
1 'polypeptide(L)' 'MYALDSNGNPYSPAWYTINLRSKYIISDNISIVASIENLRNKLYRPYSSGISAPGINFIFAINYSM' A
#
# COMPACT_ATOMS: atom_id res chain seq x y z
N MET A 1 -4.17 17.65 6.37
CA MET A 1 -3.27 17.28 7.49
C MET A 1 -1.84 17.46 7.02
N TYR A 2 -1.40 18.71 6.90
CA TYR A 2 0.03 19.05 6.82
C TYR A 2 0.49 19.18 8.27
N ALA A 3 1.60 18.53 8.61
CA ALA A 3 2.21 18.77 9.90
C ALA A 3 2.94 20.12 9.82
N LEU A 4 2.95 20.88 10.90
CA LEU A 4 3.76 22.08 10.99
C LEU A 4 5.15 21.67 11.47
N ASP A 5 6.19 22.16 10.81
CA ASP A 5 7.54 22.04 11.34
C ASP A 5 7.72 22.96 12.57
N SER A 6 8.87 22.89 13.23
CA SER A 6 9.18 23.75 14.39
C SER A 6 9.18 25.25 14.07
N ASN A 7 9.15 25.62 12.78
CA ASN A 7 9.13 27.00 12.28
C ASN A 7 7.74 27.41 11.74
N GLY A 8 6.72 26.55 11.86
CA GLY A 8 5.36 26.82 11.39
C GLY A 8 5.13 26.63 9.89
N ASN A 9 6.06 26.03 9.15
CA ASN A 9 5.86 25.75 7.73
C ASN A 9 5.09 24.43 7.53
N PRO A 10 4.15 24.37 6.57
CA PRO A 10 3.43 23.16 6.25
C PRO A 10 4.37 22.15 5.57
N TYR A 11 4.63 21.02 6.23
CA TYR A 11 5.36 19.90 5.65
C TYR A 11 4.47 18.66 5.53
N SER A 12 4.79 17.81 4.55
CA SER A 12 4.15 16.50 4.43
C SER A 12 4.97 15.51 5.27
N PRO A 13 4.37 14.93 6.33
CA PRO A 13 5.10 14.02 7.19
C PRO A 13 5.53 12.77 6.44
N ALA A 14 6.76 12.32 6.71
CA ALA A 14 7.24 11.04 6.23
C ALA A 14 6.31 9.93 6.73
N TRP A 15 5.89 9.06 5.81
CA TRP A 15 5.06 7.92 6.10
C TRP A 15 5.74 6.64 5.59
N TYR A 16 5.35 5.52 6.17
CA TYR A 16 5.77 4.21 5.72
C TYR A 16 4.55 3.29 5.74
N THR A 17 4.52 2.38 4.78
CA THR A 17 3.53 1.30 4.72
C THR A 17 4.25 -0.04 4.83
N ILE A 18 3.53 -1.05 5.29
CA ILE A 18 4.01 -2.44 5.32
C ILE A 18 3.09 -3.19 4.38
N ASN A 19 3.67 -3.80 3.35
CA ASN A 19 2.96 -4.57 2.33
C ASN A 19 3.49 -6.01 2.35
N LEU A 20 2.59 -6.98 2.40
CA LEU A 20 2.90 -8.39 2.37
C LEU A 20 2.37 -8.97 1.06
N ARG A 21 3.21 -9.71 0.33
CA ARG A 21 2.81 -10.39 -0.90
C ARG A 21 3.30 -11.83 -0.86
N SER A 22 2.38 -12.75 -1.08
CA SER A 22 2.64 -14.19 -1.19
C SER A 22 2.22 -14.68 -2.57
N LYS A 23 3.06 -15.50 -3.19
CA LYS A 23 2.75 -16.21 -4.44
C LYS A 23 2.92 -17.70 -4.19
N TYR A 24 1.88 -18.46 -4.51
CA TYR A 24 1.87 -19.91 -4.42
C TYR A 24 1.65 -20.51 -5.81
N ILE A 25 2.56 -21.37 -6.25
CA ILE A 25 2.47 -22.06 -7.54
C ILE A 25 1.77 -23.39 -7.27
N ILE A 26 0.57 -23.57 -7.85
CA ILE A 26 -0.19 -24.81 -7.73
C ILE A 26 0.28 -25.83 -8.77
N SER A 27 0.56 -25.35 -9.98
CA SER A 27 1.04 -26.16 -11.10
C SER A 27 1.85 -25.26 -12.03
N ASP A 28 2.57 -25.83 -12.98
CA ASP A 28 3.39 -25.05 -13.94
C ASP A 28 2.58 -23.98 -14.69
N ASN A 29 1.28 -24.22 -14.86
CA ASN A 29 0.35 -23.32 -15.53
C ASN A 29 -0.49 -22.46 -14.58
N ILE A 30 -0.49 -22.70 -13.26
CA ILE A 30 -1.41 -22.02 -12.32
C ILE A 30 -0.63 -21.49 -11.11
N SER A 31 -0.77 -20.19 -10.86
CA SER A 31 -0.29 -19.59 -9.62
C SER A 31 -1.33 -18.67 -8.97
N ILE A 32 -1.36 -18.69 -7.64
CA ILE A 32 -2.19 -17.82 -6.83
C ILE A 32 -1.30 -16.76 -6.20
N VAL A 33 -1.76 -15.51 -6.19
CA VAL A 33 -1.10 -14.40 -5.52
C VAL A 33 -2.08 -13.79 -4.52
N ALA A 34 -1.65 -13.72 -3.26
CA ALA A 34 -2.36 -13.02 -2.21
C ALA A 34 -1.49 -11.85 -1.72
N SER A 35 -2.05 -10.65 -1.66
CA SER A 35 -1.33 -9.46 -1.23
C SER A 35 -2.17 -8.65 -0.25
N ILE A 36 -1.52 -8.12 0.77
CA ILE A 36 -2.10 -7.22 1.76
C ILE A 36 -1.25 -5.96 1.74
N GLU A 37 -1.86 -4.82 1.43
CA GLU A 37 -1.18 -3.53 1.39
C GLU A 37 -1.62 -2.67 2.57
N ASN A 38 -0.69 -1.83 3.04
CA ASN A 38 -0.91 -0.89 4.15
C ASN A 38 -1.45 -1.59 5.42
N LEU A 39 -0.79 -2.66 5.87
CA LEU A 39 -1.22 -3.46 7.03
C LEU A 39 -1.40 -2.63 8.32
N ARG A 40 -0.64 -1.53 8.46
CA ARG A 40 -0.72 -0.63 9.62
C ARG A 40 -1.90 0.36 9.55
N ASN A 41 -2.72 0.28 8.49
CA ASN A 41 -3.85 1.15 8.21
C ASN A 41 -3.51 2.64 8.36
N LYS A 42 -2.30 3.04 7.95
CA LYS A 42 -1.88 4.44 8.03
C LYS A 42 -2.56 5.21 6.91
N LEU A 43 -3.39 6.18 7.28
CA LEU A 43 -3.85 7.19 6.34
C LEU A 43 -2.68 8.14 6.07
N TYR A 44 -2.14 8.08 4.85
CA TYR A 44 -1.13 9.01 4.39
C TYR A 44 -1.66 9.77 3.17
N ARG A 45 -1.03 10.91 2.86
CA ARG A 45 -1.36 11.70 1.68
C ARG A 45 -0.07 11.87 0.89
N PRO A 46 0.01 11.41 -0.37
CA PRO A 46 1.15 11.71 -1.23
C PRO A 46 1.37 13.23 -1.28
N TYR A 47 2.63 13.66 -1.31
CA TYR A 47 2.97 15.08 -1.37
C TYR A 47 2.25 15.75 -2.56
N SER A 48 1.68 16.93 -2.33
CA SER A 48 0.91 17.68 -3.33
C SER A 48 -0.37 17.00 -3.86
N SER A 49 -0.82 15.88 -3.29
CA SER A 49 -2.10 15.25 -3.64
C SER A 49 -3.24 15.74 -2.74
N GLY A 50 -4.38 16.08 -3.33
CA GLY A 50 -5.64 16.31 -2.63
C GLY A 50 -6.35 15.02 -2.19
N ILE A 51 -5.83 13.85 -2.55
CA ILE A 51 -6.49 12.57 -2.35
C ILE A 51 -5.73 11.79 -1.28
N SER A 52 -6.44 11.38 -0.22
CA SER A 52 -5.90 10.52 0.82
C SER A 52 -5.65 9.12 0.26
N ALA A 53 -4.52 8.51 0.63
CA ALA A 53 -4.22 7.14 0.23
C ALA A 53 -5.24 6.17 0.85
N PRO A 54 -5.53 5.05 0.16
CA PRO A 54 -6.38 4.01 0.70
C PRO A 54 -5.78 3.42 1.99
N GLY A 55 -6.66 2.98 2.89
CA GLY A 55 -6.30 2.25 4.11
C GLY A 55 -5.76 0.86 3.81
N ILE A 56 -6.10 -0.12 4.65
CA ILE A 56 -5.74 -1.52 4.38
C ILE A 56 -6.40 -2.01 3.08
N ASN A 57 -5.63 -2.68 2.21
CA ASN A 57 -6.13 -3.24 0.95
C ASN A 57 -5.76 -4.72 0.84
N PHE A 58 -6.71 -5.54 0.36
CA PHE A 58 -6.54 -6.97 0.15
C PHE A 58 -6.72 -7.29 -1.32
N ILE A 59 -5.69 -7.87 -1.93
CA ILE A 59 -5.64 -8.20 -3.34
C ILE A 59 -5.44 -9.70 -3.48
N PHE A 60 -6.33 -10.35 -4.22
CA PHE A 60 -6.22 -11.76 -4.55
C PHE A 60 -6.25 -11.93 -6.07
N ALA A 61 -5.34 -12.73 -6.60
CA ALA A 61 -5.22 -12.98 -8.02
C ALA A 61 -4.93 -14.46 -8.30
N ILE A 62 -5.52 -14.98 -9.37
CA ILE A 62 -5.20 -16.28 -9.94
C ILE A 62 -4.61 -15.99 -11.31
N ASN A 63 -3.40 -16.50 -11.55
CA ASN A 63 -2.71 -16.36 -12.82
C ASN A 63 -2.64 -17.74 -13.48
N TYR A 64 -3.15 -17.81 -14.70
CA TYR A 64 -3.04 -18.98 -15.56
C TYR A 64 -2.11 -18.65 -16.72
N SER A 65 -1.09 -19.47 -16.94
CA SER A 65 -0.17 -19.38 -18.08
C SER A 65 -0.37 -20.60 -18.95
N MET A 66 -0.76 -20.37 -20.21
CA MET A 66 -0.94 -21.42 -21.22
C MET A 66 0.41 -21.85 -21.81
#